data_AF-A0A522WX17-F1
#
_entry.id   AF-A0A522WX17-F1
#
_cell.length_a   1.000
_cell.length_b   1.000
_cell.length_c   1.000
_cell.angle_alpha   90.00
_cell.angle_beta   90.00
_cell.angle_gamma   90.00
#
_symmetry.space_group_name_H-M   'P 1'
#
loop_
_entity.id
_entity.type
_entity.pdbx_description
1 polymer ?
#
loop_
_entity_poly.entity_id
_entity_poly.type
_entity_poly.pdbx_seq_one_letter_code
_entity_poly.pdbx_strand_id
1 'polypeptide(L)'
;MKSLIILTIATTVLFAMPAQANKTADEQHINAACSQEAATANCGTEEAGKGLLKCLFTYKKGNSSFQFSDACKVAINALQADKKQKK
;
A
#
# COMPACT_ATOMS: atom_id res chain seq x y z
N MET A 1 43.87 -23.05 -28.32
CA MET A 1 42.97 -21.96 -28.75
C MET A 1 42.14 -21.59 -27.53
N LYS A 2 42.67 -20.73 -26.64
CA LYS A 2 42.42 -19.28 -26.55
C LYS A 2 40.97 -18.94 -26.18
N SER A 3 40.86 -18.43 -24.95
CA SER A 3 39.70 -18.11 -24.14
C SER A 3 38.57 -17.34 -24.83
N LEU A 4 37.35 -17.57 -24.34
CA LEU A 4 36.31 -16.55 -24.33
C LEU A 4 35.54 -16.65 -23.00
N ILE A 5 36.03 -15.89 -22.01
CA ILE A 5 35.30 -15.55 -20.80
C ILE A 5 34.34 -14.42 -21.22
N ILE A 6 33.07 -14.75 -21.40
CA ILE A 6 32.02 -13.75 -21.61
C ILE A 6 31.57 -13.29 -20.22
N LEU A 7 32.14 -12.16 -19.80
CA LEU A 7 31.76 -11.42 -18.60
C LEU A 7 30.41 -10.72 -18.87
N THR A 8 29.30 -11.40 -18.67
CA THR A 8 27.96 -10.78 -18.67
C THR A 8 27.78 -10.00 -17.37
N ILE A 9 28.06 -8.70 -17.44
CA ILE A 9 27.72 -7.71 -16.42
C ILE A 9 26.19 -7.53 -16.51
N ALA A 10 25.45 -8.30 -15.71
CA ALA A 10 24.02 -8.07 -15.52
C ALA A 10 23.86 -6.80 -14.68
N THR A 11 23.64 -5.69 -15.38
CA THR A 11 23.28 -4.38 -14.84
C THR A 11 22.08 -4.53 -13.90
N THR A 12 22.32 -4.36 -12.61
CA THR A 12 21.26 -4.17 -11.62
C THR A 12 20.61 -2.81 -11.89
N VAL A 13 19.56 -2.80 -12.69
CA VAL A 13 18.62 -1.67 -12.74
C VAL A 13 17.93 -1.57 -11.39
N LEU A 14 18.49 -0.75 -10.50
CA LEU A 14 17.74 -0.20 -9.37
C LEU A 14 16.67 0.71 -9.98
N PHE A 15 15.48 0.16 -10.16
CA PHE A 15 14.27 0.95 -10.33
C PHE A 15 14.00 1.68 -9.01
N ALA A 16 14.60 2.85 -8.84
CA ALA A 16 14.05 3.86 -7.95
C ALA A 16 12.74 4.32 -8.60
N MET A 17 11.63 3.67 -8.23
CA MET A 17 10.30 4.14 -8.60
C MET A 17 10.15 5.57 -8.06
N PRO A 18 9.74 6.54 -8.90
CA PRO A 18 9.41 7.85 -8.39
C PRO A 18 8.17 7.69 -7.50
N ALA A 19 8.35 7.87 -6.20
CA ALA A 19 7.27 8.10 -5.25
C ALA A 19 6.66 9.49 -5.54
N GLN A 20 6.01 9.62 -6.69
CA GLN A 20 5.22 10.78 -7.09
C GLN A 20 3.74 10.44 -6.91
N ALA A 21 3.35 10.23 -5.66
CA ALA A 21 2.44 11.13 -4.97
C ALA A 21 1.17 11.58 -5.72
N ASN A 22 0.56 10.69 -6.49
CA ASN A 22 -0.83 10.82 -6.93
C ASN A 22 -1.71 10.37 -5.75
N LYS A 23 -2.16 11.32 -4.91
CA LYS A 23 -3.08 11.03 -3.79
C LYS A 23 -4.21 10.09 -4.21
N THR A 24 -4.74 10.29 -5.41
CA THR A 24 -5.81 9.50 -6.00
C THR A 24 -5.41 8.05 -6.28
N ALA A 25 -4.17 7.80 -6.71
CA ALA A 25 -3.66 6.45 -6.95
C ALA A 25 -3.42 5.69 -5.63
N ASP A 26 -2.88 6.36 -4.61
CA ASP A 26 -2.71 5.78 -3.27
C ASP A 26 -4.06 5.48 -2.59
N GLU A 27 -5.03 6.37 -2.76
CA GLU A 27 -6.40 6.20 -2.27
C GLU A 27 -7.12 5.05 -2.98
N GLN A 28 -7.00 4.96 -4.31
CA GLN A 28 -7.54 3.83 -5.08
C GLN A 28 -6.85 2.51 -4.72
N HIS A 29 -5.54 2.54 -4.49
CA HIS A 29 -4.80 1.37 -4.06
C HIS A 29 -5.25 0.89 -2.68
N ILE A 30 -5.53 1.80 -1.74
CA ILE A 30 -6.12 1.45 -0.44
C ILE A 30 -7.54 0.88 -0.59
N ASN A 31 -8.39 1.50 -1.43
CA ASN A 31 -9.74 0.98 -1.66
C ASN A 31 -9.71 -0.45 -2.18
N ALA A 32 -8.78 -0.78 -3.09
CA ALA A 32 -8.60 -2.13 -3.60
C ALA A 32 -8.00 -3.07 -2.54
N ALA A 33 -6.89 -2.67 -1.91
CA ALA A 33 -6.13 -3.50 -0.98
C ALA A 33 -6.88 -3.77 0.34
N CYS A 34 -7.76 -2.87 0.76
CA CYS A 34 -8.56 -2.98 1.98
C CYS A 34 -10.04 -3.31 1.69
N SER A 35 -10.41 -3.69 0.46
CA SER A 35 -11.81 -3.94 0.08
C SER A 35 -12.48 -5.05 0.89
N GLN A 36 -11.71 -6.09 1.22
CA GLN A 36 -12.21 -7.26 1.95
C GLN A 36 -12.41 -6.95 3.44
N GLU A 37 -11.49 -6.17 4.00
CA GLU A 37 -11.60 -5.57 5.33
C GLU A 37 -12.75 -4.58 5.40
N ALA A 38 -12.94 -3.77 4.36
CA ALA A 38 -14.03 -2.82 4.26
C ALA A 38 -15.39 -3.54 4.23
N ALA A 39 -15.50 -4.64 3.49
CA ALA A 39 -16.69 -5.48 3.50
C ALA A 39 -16.93 -6.10 4.90
N THR A 40 -15.89 -6.65 5.53
CA THR A 40 -15.98 -7.27 6.86
C THR A 40 -16.37 -6.26 7.95
N ALA A 41 -15.80 -5.05 7.89
CA ALA A 41 -16.03 -3.99 8.83
C ALA A 41 -17.30 -3.17 8.55
N ASN A 42 -18.03 -3.50 7.47
CA ASN A 42 -19.16 -2.72 6.95
C ASN A 42 -18.79 -1.25 6.65
N CYS A 43 -17.57 -1.05 6.16
CA CYS A 43 -17.01 0.23 5.73
C CYS A 43 -16.96 0.38 4.20
N GLY A 44 -17.59 -0.52 3.44
CA GLY A 44 -17.54 -0.55 1.96
C GLY A 44 -18.17 0.67 1.27
N THR A 45 -18.92 1.50 1.99
CA THR A 45 -19.47 2.77 1.50
C THR A 45 -18.49 3.94 1.59
N GLU A 46 -17.40 3.78 2.35
CA GLU A 46 -16.42 4.84 2.59
C GLU A 46 -15.21 4.66 1.67
N GLU A 47 -14.67 5.76 1.15
CA GLU A 47 -13.45 5.75 0.34
C GLU A 47 -12.22 6.13 1.17
N ALA A 48 -11.04 5.66 0.74
CA ALA A 48 -9.75 6.15 1.21
C ALA A 48 -9.68 7.68 1.04
N GLY A 49 -9.22 8.37 2.08
CA GLY A 49 -9.24 9.83 2.13
C GLY A 49 -10.57 10.45 2.59
N LYS A 50 -11.70 9.74 2.48
CA LYS A 50 -13.04 10.23 2.90
C LYS A 50 -13.53 9.67 4.24
N GLY A 51 -13.00 8.55 4.70
CA GLY A 51 -13.38 7.99 6.00
C GLY A 51 -13.08 6.51 6.18
N LEU A 52 -12.73 5.80 5.09
CA LEU A 52 -12.48 4.36 5.09
C LEU A 52 -11.51 3.91 6.18
N LEU A 53 -10.34 4.57 6.25
CA LEU A 53 -9.33 4.23 7.26
C LEU A 53 -9.87 4.42 8.67
N LYS A 54 -10.61 5.50 8.92
CA LYS A 54 -11.19 5.78 10.23
C LYS A 54 -12.22 4.72 10.62
N CYS A 55 -13.06 4.31 9.68
CA CYS A 55 -14.04 3.25 9.87
C CYS A 55 -13.35 1.92 10.21
N LEU A 56 -12.37 1.53 9.40
CA LEU A 56 -11.57 0.31 9.60
C LEU A 56 -10.83 0.27 10.94
N PHE A 57 -10.18 1.37 11.36
CA PHE A 57 -9.53 1.45 12.66
C PHE A 57 -10.52 1.41 13.83
N THR A 58 -11.71 2.00 13.66
CA THR A 58 -12.77 1.94 14.66
C THR A 58 -13.29 0.52 14.82
N TYR A 59 -13.53 -0.17 13.70
CA TYR A 59 -13.93 -1.57 13.70
C TYR A 59 -12.87 -2.46 14.36
N LYS A 60 -11.59 -2.28 14.03
CA LYS A 60 -10.47 -2.98 14.68
C LYS A 60 -10.42 -2.73 16.19
N LYS A 61 -10.69 -1.51 16.63
CA LYS A 61 -10.70 -1.17 18.06
C LYS A 61 -11.82 -1.90 18.82
N GLY A 62 -12.98 -2.08 18.19
CA GLY A 62 -14.09 -2.88 18.74
C GLY A 62 -13.94 -4.39 18.58
N ASN A 63 -13.08 -4.84 17.65
CA ASN A 63 -12.88 -6.25 17.31
C ASN A 63 -11.40 -6.60 17.38
N SER A 64 -10.91 -6.97 18.57
CA SER A 64 -9.48 -7.25 18.78
C SER A 64 -8.94 -8.43 17.96
N SER A 65 -9.81 -9.35 17.54
CA SER A 65 -9.47 -10.46 16.62
C SER A 65 -9.36 -10.02 15.16
N PHE A 66 -9.84 -8.82 14.82
CA PHE A 66 -9.76 -8.31 13.46
C PHE A 66 -8.34 -7.85 13.14
N GLN A 67 -7.79 -8.38 12.05
CA GLN A 67 -6.48 -8.03 11.55
C GLN A 67 -6.58 -7.57 10.11
N PHE A 68 -5.87 -6.49 9.80
CA PHE A 68 -5.63 -6.09 8.42
C PHE A 68 -4.77 -7.15 7.74
N SER A 69 -5.12 -7.50 6.50
CA SER A 69 -4.24 -8.23 5.61
C SER A 69 -2.93 -7.47 5.41
N ASP A 70 -1.87 -8.18 5.06
CA ASP A 70 -0.57 -7.54 4.81
C ASP A 70 -0.64 -6.56 3.63
N ALA A 71 -1.45 -6.84 2.62
CA ALA A 71 -1.71 -5.92 1.52
C ALA A 71 -2.33 -4.59 2.01
N CYS A 72 -3.41 -4.66 2.80
CA CYS A 72 -4.04 -3.47 3.37
C CYS A 72 -3.09 -2.72 4.30
N LYS A 73 -2.32 -3.42 5.16
CA LYS A 73 -1.30 -2.78 6.03
C LYS A 73 -0.25 -2.02 5.22
N VAL A 74 0.29 -2.64 4.16
CA VAL A 74 1.31 -2.02 3.30
C VAL A 74 0.75 -0.77 2.64
N ALA A 75 -0.46 -0.84 2.07
CA ALA A 75 -1.11 0.30 1.44
C ALA A 75 -1.38 1.45 2.43
N ILE A 76 -1.86 1.14 3.64
CA ILE A 76 -2.07 2.13 4.71
C ILE A 76 -0.75 2.80 5.12
N ASN A 77 0.30 2.00 5.32
CA ASN A 77 1.60 2.52 5.73
C ASN A 77 2.22 3.40 4.64
N ALA A 78 2.08 3.02 3.36
CA ALA A 78 2.54 3.82 2.23
C ALA A 78 1.87 5.20 2.23
N LEU A 79 0.53 5.27 2.34
CA LEU A 79 -0.18 6.55 2.41
C LEU A 79 0.25 7.39 3.63
N GLN A 80 0.45 6.77 4.79
CA GLN A 80 0.91 7.50 5.98
C GLN A 80 2.32 8.06 5.82
N ALA A 81 3.22 7.30 5.19
CA ALA A 81 4.57 7.76 4.88
C ALA A 81 4.53 8.96 3.92
N ASP A 82 3.71 8.89 2.87
CA ASP A 82 3.51 9.98 1.90
C ASP A 82 2.97 11.26 2.57
N LYS A 83 2.01 11.11 3.49
CA LYS A 83 1.47 12.24 4.28
C LYS A 83 2.50 12.87 5.21
N LYS A 84 3.47 12.11 5.71
CA LYS A 84 4.54 12.65 6.57
C LYS A 84 5.60 13.39 5.77
N GLN A 85 5.88 12.98 4.53
CA GLN A 85 6.85 13.65 3.67
C GLN A 85 6.32 14.95 3.05
N LYS A 86 5.00 15.09 2.94
CA LYS A 86 4.32 16.31 2.44
C LYS A 86 3.97 17.34 3.52
N LYS A 87 4.45 17.16 4.75
CA LYS A 87 4.14 18.02 5.90
C LYS A 87 5.39 18.77 6.35
#